data_AF-A0A1Y4VTB5-F1
#
_entry.id   AF-A0A1Y4VTB5-F1
#
_cell.length_a   1.000
_cell.length_b   1.000
_cell.length_c   1.000
_cell.angle_alpha   90.00
_cell.angle_beta   90.00
_cell.angle_gamma   90.00
#
_symmetry.space_group_name_H-M   'P 1'
#
loop_
_entity.id
_entity.type
_entity.pdbx_description
1 polymer ?
#
loop_
_entity_poly.entity_id
_entity_poly.type
_entity_poly.pdbx_seq_one_letter_code
_entity_poly.pdbx_strand_id
1 'polypeptide(L)'
;MLNTGNASTPLTDIYTLEVNVKLKNAISVPSVTDGLDFFIAYQGIGQKRTEIHLTHFNSATANGQLADNEVLEVIKAVNNTWALCVPDKFAYPTETTVITNAYSKFADWAHDQSSTTDWYKTVSSDKVIQY
;
A
#
# COMPACT_ATOMS: atom_id res chain seq x y z
N MET A 1 -3.39 -3.67 6.00
CA MET A 1 -4.20 -4.86 6.36
C MET A 1 -3.76 -6.04 5.51
N LEU A 2 -3.63 -7.22 6.11
CA LEU A 2 -3.81 -8.48 5.40
C LEU A 2 -5.31 -8.62 5.11
N ASN A 3 -5.68 -8.90 3.86
CA ASN A 3 -7.03 -9.33 3.55
C ASN A 3 -7.20 -10.76 4.10
N THR A 4 -7.92 -10.93 5.21
CA THR A 4 -8.16 -12.25 5.83
C THR A 4 -9.47 -12.89 5.38
N GLY A 5 -10.25 -12.24 4.50
CA GLY A 5 -11.53 -12.75 3.98
C GLY A 5 -12.60 -12.99 5.06
N ASN A 6 -12.38 -12.48 6.28
CA ASN A 6 -13.28 -12.63 7.41
C ASN A 6 -13.14 -11.40 8.32
N ALA A 7 -14.13 -10.51 8.26
CA ALA A 7 -14.31 -9.31 9.09
C ALA A 7 -14.39 -9.54 10.63
N SER A 8 -14.14 -10.77 11.11
CA SER A 8 -14.36 -11.18 12.49
C SER A 8 -13.10 -11.36 13.33
N THR A 9 -11.89 -11.16 12.76
CA THR A 9 -10.65 -11.15 13.56
C THR A 9 -10.32 -9.73 13.99
N PRO A 10 -10.41 -9.39 15.29
CA PRO A 10 -9.94 -8.11 15.78
C PRO A 10 -8.46 -7.93 15.43
N LEU A 11 -8.06 -6.75 14.98
CA LEU A 11 -6.65 -6.37 14.76
C LEU A 11 -5.90 -6.17 16.09
N THR A 12 -6.18 -7.00 17.11
CA THR A 12 -5.61 -6.84 18.46
C THR A 12 -4.13 -7.14 18.53
N ASP A 13 -3.60 -7.88 17.56
CA ASP A 13 -2.19 -8.22 17.51
C ASP A 13 -1.50 -7.42 16.40
N ILE A 14 -1.07 -6.19 16.74
CA ILE A 14 -0.12 -5.46 15.91
C ILE A 14 1.25 -6.12 16.11
N TYR A 15 1.72 -6.83 15.09
CA TYR A 15 3.07 -7.36 15.05
C TYR A 15 4.05 -6.27 14.61
N THR A 16 4.98 -5.90 15.48
CA THR A 16 6.04 -4.94 15.17
C THR A 16 7.34 -5.67 14.88
N LEU A 17 7.87 -5.49 13.68
CA LEU A 17 9.25 -5.83 13.33
C LEU A 17 10.09 -4.56 13.40
N GLU A 18 11.01 -4.48 14.37
CA GLU A 18 11.97 -3.38 14.46
C GLU A 18 13.29 -3.80 13.79
N VAL A 19 13.79 -2.96 12.89
CA VAL A 19 15.07 -3.17 12.21
C VAL A 19 15.96 -1.95 12.41
N ASN A 20 17.11 -2.16 13.04
CA ASN A 20 18.09 -1.10 13.27
C ASN A 20 19.15 -1.12 12.15
N VAL A 21 19.16 -0.11 11.30
CA VAL A 21 20.10 0.03 10.18
C VAL A 21 21.09 1.14 10.46
N LYS A 22 22.39 0.82 10.53
CA LYS A 22 23.47 1.81 10.65
C LYS A 22 24.03 2.13 9.27
N LEU A 23 23.81 3.36 8.82
CA LEU A 23 24.34 3.84 7.54
C LEU A 23 25.85 4.13 7.65
N LYS A 24 26.59 3.80 6.58
CA LYS A 24 28.04 4.04 6.49
C LYS A 24 28.37 5.53 6.39
N ASN A 25 27.53 6.29 5.69
CA ASN A 25 27.68 7.72 5.45
C ASN A 25 26.41 8.47 5.88
N ALA A 26 26.56 9.74 6.24
CA ALA A 26 25.41 10.62 6.45
C ALA A 26 24.71 10.90 5.10
N ILE A 27 23.40 10.72 5.06
CA ILE A 27 22.54 10.98 3.92
C ILE A 27 21.25 11.67 4.40
N SER A 28 20.56 12.40 3.53
CA SER A 28 19.30 13.07 3.89
C SER A 28 18.16 12.06 4.02
N VAL A 29 17.29 12.24 5.02
CA VAL A 29 16.18 11.30 5.30
C VAL A 29 15.23 11.12 4.09
N PRO A 30 14.79 12.18 3.37
CA PRO A 30 13.91 12.00 2.21
C PRO A 30 14.55 11.11 1.11
N SER A 31 15.87 11.24 0.89
CA SER A 31 16.57 10.42 -0.11
C SER A 31 16.61 8.93 0.22
N VAL A 32 16.48 8.58 1.50
CA VAL A 32 16.43 7.18 1.96
C VAL A 32 15.05 6.61 1.73
N THR A 33 14.01 7.35 2.08
CA THR A 33 12.63 6.85 2.07
C THR A 33 12.09 6.64 0.67
N ASP A 34 12.51 7.46 -0.31
CA ASP A 34 12.10 7.31 -1.72
C ASP A 34 12.63 6.02 -2.36
N GLY A 35 13.70 5.45 -1.81
CA GLY A 35 14.29 4.19 -2.27
C GLY A 35 13.77 2.93 -1.57
N LEU A 36 12.84 3.06 -0.61
CA LEU A 36 12.32 1.92 0.14
C LEU A 36 11.18 1.24 -0.64
N ASP A 37 11.48 0.08 -1.22
CA ASP A 37 10.51 -0.78 -1.89
C ASP A 37 9.74 -1.65 -0.89
N PHE A 38 8.62 -1.12 -0.42
CA PHE A 38 7.66 -1.90 0.37
C PHE A 38 6.76 -2.73 -0.54
N PHE A 39 6.65 -4.02 -0.23
CA PHE A 39 5.79 -4.94 -0.96
C PHE A 39 5.05 -5.89 -0.03
N ILE A 40 3.92 -6.40 -0.50
CA ILE A 40 3.24 -7.54 0.11
C ILE A 40 3.41 -8.75 -0.79
N ALA A 41 3.45 -9.94 -0.20
CA ALA A 41 3.59 -11.18 -0.96
C ALA A 41 2.57 -12.22 -0.51
N TYR A 42 2.10 -13.01 -1.46
CA TYR A 42 1.24 -14.18 -1.22
C TYR A 42 1.69 -15.34 -2.10
N GLN A 43 1.50 -16.58 -1.63
CA GLN A 43 2.00 -17.77 -2.32
C GLN A 43 0.91 -18.83 -2.43
N GLY A 44 0.72 -19.36 -3.64
CA GLY A 44 0.05 -20.64 -3.88
C GLY A 44 1.04 -21.80 -3.75
N ILE A 45 0.56 -22.99 -3.38
CA ILE A 45 1.41 -24.16 -3.13
C ILE A 45 2.29 -24.47 -4.36
N GLY A 46 3.61 -24.56 -4.16
CA GLY A 46 4.58 -24.97 -5.19
C GLY A 46 4.96 -23.90 -6.23
N GLN A 47 4.48 -22.67 -6.09
CA GLN A 47 4.80 -21.55 -7.00
C GLN A 47 5.77 -20.55 -6.36
N LYS A 48 6.45 -19.72 -7.15
CA LYS A 48 7.09 -18.51 -6.60
C LYS A 48 6.03 -17.65 -5.92
N ARG A 49 6.39 -16.95 -4.85
CA ARG A 49 5.46 -16.00 -4.22
C ARG A 49 5.19 -14.85 -5.19
N THR A 50 3.93 -14.47 -5.29
CA THR A 50 3.50 -13.29 -6.04
C THR A 50 3.67 -12.06 -5.15
N GLU A 51 4.25 -11.00 -5.70
CA GLU A 51 4.59 -9.76 -5.01
C GLU A 51 3.84 -8.58 -5.62
N ILE A 52 3.31 -7.70 -4.76
CA ILE A 52 2.66 -6.44 -5.14
C ILE A 52 3.50 -5.31 -4.57
N HIS A 53 3.99 -4.44 -5.47
CA HIS A 53 4.85 -3.30 -5.17
C HIS A 53 4.13 -1.98 -5.50
N LEU A 54 4.68 -0.85 -5.05
CA LEU A 54 4.27 0.48 -5.55
C LEU A 54 4.62 0.61 -7.04
N THR A 55 3.80 1.36 -7.81
CA THR A 55 3.86 1.38 -9.29
C THR A 55 5.22 1.80 -9.88
N HIS A 56 6.04 2.54 -9.14
CA HIS A 56 7.37 2.96 -9.60
C HIS A 56 8.46 1.87 -9.42
N PHE A 57 8.18 0.80 -8.68
CA PHE A 57 9.07 -0.37 -8.57
C PHE A 57 8.66 -1.44 -9.58
N ASN A 58 9.61 -1.87 -10.42
CA ASN A 58 9.37 -2.70 -11.60
C ASN A 58 10.09 -4.04 -11.54
N SER A 59 10.43 -4.52 -10.35
CA SER A 59 11.20 -5.74 -10.20
C SER A 59 10.76 -6.49 -8.96
N ALA A 60 10.50 -7.79 -9.12
CA ALA A 60 10.32 -8.69 -8.00
C ALA A 60 11.66 -8.94 -7.31
N THR A 61 11.60 -9.36 -6.05
CA THR A 61 12.77 -9.88 -5.35
C THR A 61 13.25 -11.20 -5.96
N ALA A 62 14.45 -11.66 -5.59
CA ALA A 62 15.06 -12.86 -6.18
C ALA A 62 14.19 -14.14 -6.11
N ASN A 63 13.35 -14.25 -5.08
CA ASN A 63 12.49 -15.42 -4.84
C ASN A 63 11.00 -15.15 -5.14
N GLY A 64 10.70 -13.97 -5.71
CA GLY A 64 9.34 -13.56 -6.04
C GLY A 64 9.08 -13.51 -7.55
N GLN A 65 7.84 -13.14 -7.87
CA GLN A 65 7.38 -12.73 -9.19
C GLN A 65 6.35 -11.62 -9.02
N LEU A 66 6.27 -10.68 -9.97
CA LEU A 66 5.27 -9.60 -9.90
C LEU A 66 3.84 -10.17 -10.06
N ALA A 67 2.87 -9.53 -9.42
CA ALA A 67 1.46 -9.81 -9.65
C ALA A 67 1.09 -9.60 -11.11
N ASP A 68 0.64 -10.69 -11.74
CA ASP A 68 0.20 -10.83 -13.14
C ASP A 68 0.73 -9.77 -14.09
N ASN A 69 1.82 -10.10 -14.80
CA ASN A 69 2.48 -9.18 -15.73
C ASN A 69 1.52 -8.61 -16.79
N GLU A 70 0.48 -9.34 -17.19
CA GLU A 70 -0.51 -8.85 -18.17
C GLU A 70 -1.41 -7.76 -17.56
N VAL A 71 -1.79 -7.89 -16.29
CA VAL A 71 -2.57 -6.88 -15.55
C VAL A 71 -1.69 -5.68 -15.16
N LEU A 72 -0.40 -5.91 -14.89
CA LEU A 72 0.56 -4.85 -14.60
C LEU A 72 0.73 -3.88 -15.78
N GLU A 73 0.75 -4.39 -17.02
CA GLU A 73 0.80 -3.56 -18.21
C GLU A 73 -0.44 -2.68 -18.36
N VAL A 74 -1.63 -3.24 -18.11
CA VAL A 74 -2.89 -2.48 -18.14
C VAL A 74 -2.91 -1.39 -17.06
N ILE A 75 -2.53 -1.74 -15.82
CA ILE A 75 -2.50 -0.79 -14.70
C ILE A 75 -1.53 0.34 -14.96
N LYS A 76 -0.34 0.05 -15.52
CA LYS A 76 0.61 1.08 -15.93
C LYS A 76 0.08 1.93 -17.07
N ALA A 77 -0.57 1.33 -18.07
CA ALA A 77 -1.10 2.03 -19.24
C ALA A 77 -2.16 3.08 -18.88
N VAL A 78 -2.91 2.86 -17.79
CA VAL A 78 -3.92 3.83 -17.30
C VAL A 78 -3.50 4.56 -16.02
N ASN A 79 -2.23 4.45 -15.62
CA ASN A 79 -1.68 5.04 -14.39
C ASN A 79 -2.44 4.68 -13.10
N ASN A 80 -3.00 3.47 -13.06
CA ASN A 80 -3.61 2.90 -11.86
C ASN A 80 -2.53 2.35 -10.91
N THR A 81 -2.95 1.98 -9.69
CA THR A 81 -2.06 1.33 -8.73
C THR A 81 -2.81 0.33 -7.86
N TRP A 82 -2.10 -0.68 -7.36
CA TRP A 82 -2.60 -1.60 -6.33
C TRP A 82 -2.28 -1.14 -4.91
N ALA A 83 -1.31 -0.22 -4.73
CA ALA A 83 -0.78 0.13 -3.43
C ALA A 83 -0.49 1.63 -3.31
N LEU A 84 -0.66 2.15 -2.10
CA LEU A 84 -0.45 3.56 -1.77
C LEU A 84 0.46 3.67 -0.56
N CYS A 85 1.40 4.62 -0.60
CA CYS A 85 2.14 5.06 0.58
C CYS A 85 1.46 6.34 1.10
N VAL A 86 0.90 6.28 2.30
CA VAL A 86 0.18 7.42 2.91
C VAL A 86 1.08 8.07 3.97
N PRO A 87 1.20 9.42 4.04
CA PRO A 87 2.18 10.09 4.90
C PRO A 87 2.00 9.95 6.41
N ASP A 88 0.82 9.55 6.86
CA ASP A 88 0.44 9.56 8.28
C ASP A 88 -0.47 8.35 8.60
N LYS A 89 -0.90 8.23 9.87
CA LYS A 89 -1.85 7.22 10.33
C LYS A 89 -3.06 7.18 9.40
N PHE A 90 -3.26 6.01 8.80
CA PHE A 90 -4.32 5.77 7.84
C PHE A 90 -5.43 4.92 8.46
N ALA A 91 -6.67 5.39 8.39
CA ALA A 91 -7.84 4.63 8.82
C ALA A 91 -8.31 3.76 7.66
N TYR A 92 -8.06 2.46 7.74
CA TYR A 92 -8.35 1.57 6.63
C TYR A 92 -9.86 1.46 6.38
N PRO A 93 -10.33 1.57 5.11
CA PRO A 93 -11.70 1.26 4.76
C PRO A 93 -12.10 -0.13 5.26
N THR A 94 -13.33 -0.27 5.75
CA THR A 94 -13.88 -1.58 6.10
C THR A 94 -13.88 -2.52 4.89
N GLU A 95 -13.83 -3.84 5.12
CA GLU A 95 -13.81 -4.81 4.02
C GLU A 95 -14.92 -4.54 2.99
N THR A 96 -14.61 -4.70 1.70
CA THR A 96 -15.47 -4.37 0.55
C THR A 96 -15.83 -2.88 0.35
N THR A 97 -15.43 -1.99 1.26
CA THR A 97 -15.69 -0.56 1.12
C THR A 97 -14.74 0.07 0.12
N VAL A 98 -15.28 0.62 -0.97
CA VAL A 98 -14.50 1.36 -1.96
C VAL A 98 -13.87 2.58 -1.29
N ILE A 99 -12.58 2.82 -1.55
CA ILE A 99 -11.82 3.90 -0.91
C ILE A 99 -12.44 5.29 -1.11
N THR A 100 -13.06 5.55 -2.27
CA THR A 100 -13.76 6.81 -2.55
C THR A 100 -15.01 7.03 -1.70
N ASN A 101 -15.60 5.96 -1.14
CA ASN A 101 -16.71 6.07 -0.19
C ASN A 101 -16.21 6.40 1.23
N ALA A 102 -15.02 5.93 1.59
CA ALA A 102 -14.38 6.24 2.87
C ALA A 102 -13.70 7.63 2.86
N TYR A 103 -13.12 8.01 1.73
CA TYR A 103 -12.33 9.22 1.52
C TYR A 103 -12.82 9.96 0.28
N SER A 104 -13.75 10.90 0.48
CA SER A 104 -14.42 11.61 -0.62
C SER A 104 -13.48 12.40 -1.53
N LYS A 105 -12.36 12.91 -1.00
CA LYS A 105 -11.34 13.66 -1.75
C LYS A 105 -10.30 12.79 -2.45
N PHE A 106 -10.33 11.47 -2.24
CA PHE A 106 -9.31 10.56 -2.79
C PHE A 106 -9.31 10.57 -4.32
N ALA A 107 -10.49 10.63 -4.96
CA ALA A 107 -10.58 10.64 -6.42
C ALA A 107 -9.95 11.90 -7.04
N ASP A 108 -10.18 13.07 -6.42
CA ASP A 108 -9.59 14.34 -6.86
C ASP A 108 -8.06 14.27 -6.77
N TRP A 109 -7.53 13.76 -5.66
CA TRP A 109 -6.10 13.55 -5.47
C TRP A 109 -5.52 12.53 -6.45
N ALA A 110 -6.25 11.43 -6.72
CA ALA A 110 -5.80 10.42 -7.67
C ALA A 110 -5.75 10.95 -9.11
N HIS A 111 -6.64 11.90 -9.46
CA HIS A 111 -6.63 12.58 -10.75
C HIS A 111 -5.52 13.64 -10.85
N ASP A 112 -5.30 14.40 -9.78
CA ASP A 112 -4.24 15.39 -9.65
C ASP A 112 -3.58 15.31 -8.28
N GLN A 113 -2.40 14.67 -8.22
CA GLN A 113 -1.66 14.42 -6.98
C GLN A 113 -1.10 15.69 -6.33
N SER A 114 -1.21 16.85 -6.99
CA SER A 114 -0.89 18.16 -6.41
C SER A 114 -2.09 18.81 -5.69
N SER A 115 -3.30 18.31 -5.94
CA SER A 115 -4.54 18.75 -5.32
C SER A 115 -4.91 17.87 -4.12
N THR A 116 -5.74 18.41 -3.20
CA THR A 116 -6.29 17.68 -2.03
C THR A 116 -5.27 16.77 -1.32
N THR A 117 -4.03 17.25 -1.15
CA THR A 117 -2.89 16.47 -0.62
C THR A 117 -3.09 15.97 0.82
N ASP A 118 -4.15 16.43 1.48
CA ASP A 118 -4.60 16.03 2.80
C ASP A 118 -5.85 15.13 2.77
N TRP A 119 -6.19 14.53 1.62
CA TRP A 119 -7.38 13.69 1.42
C TRP A 119 -7.57 12.61 2.50
N TYR A 120 -6.47 12.07 3.03
CA TYR A 120 -6.45 11.01 4.04
C TYR A 120 -6.84 11.49 5.45
N LYS A 121 -6.98 12.80 5.69
CA LYS A 121 -7.32 13.37 7.00
C LYS A 121 -8.82 13.44 7.26
N THR A 122 -9.65 13.51 6.22
CA THR A 122 -11.11 13.59 6.35
C THR A 122 -11.72 12.27 5.92
N VAL A 123 -12.36 11.57 6.87
CA VAL A 123 -12.82 10.20 6.68
C VAL A 123 -14.28 10.04 7.10
N SER A 124 -15.03 9.21 6.38
CA SER A 124 -16.36 8.74 6.79
C SER A 124 -16.21 7.70 7.90
N SER A 125 -16.49 8.08 9.14
CA SER A 125 -16.21 7.24 10.33
C SER A 125 -16.95 5.89 10.36
N ASP A 126 -18.05 5.75 9.63
CA ASP A 126 -18.83 4.51 9.48
C ASP A 126 -18.31 3.60 8.36
N LYS A 127 -17.27 4.03 7.64
CA LYS A 127 -16.66 3.35 6.48
C LYS A 127 -15.24 2.89 6.72
N VAL A 128 -14.70 3.12 7.91
CA VAL A 128 -13.33 2.76 8.28
C VAL A 128 -13.29 1.99 9.58
N ILE A 129 -12.22 1.22 9.76
CA ILE A 129 -11.95 0.52 11.00
C ILE A 129 -11.54 1.54 12.05
N GLN A 130 -12.20 1.48 13.21
CA GLN A 130 -11.83 2.26 14.39
C GLN A 130 -10.78 1.47 15.19
N TYR A 131 -9.71 2.16 15.59
CA TYR A 131 -8.61 1.61 16.38
C TYR A 131 -8.70 2.08 17.82
#